data_AF-A0A7W9F280-F1
#
_entry.id   AF-A0A7W9F280-F1
#
_cell.length_a   1.000
_cell.length_b   1.000
_cell.length_c   1.000
_cell.angle_alpha   90.00
_cell.angle_beta   90.00
_cell.angle_gamma   90.00
#
_symmetry.space_group_name_H-M   'P 1'
#
loop_
_entity.id
_entity.type
_entity.pdbx_description
1 polymer ?
#
loop_
_entity_poly.entity_id
_entity_poly.type
_entity_poly.pdbx_seq_one_letter_code
_entity_poly.pdbx_strand_id
1 'polypeptide(L)'
;MPSKTPIALLLAATLAGPALAQSDCLTEAEGRSVVAYALPAAIEATAARCRPALPASAWLNRGGASLAARYRRDGGGNAAAALPVFEKLSGQQVPDMLDPSTVTNIVEKLISDRIGTAVATRDCAAVSRIAEQISPLPIGNVAALLVGLVQLDRSLASRTGISICPTSTAGAR
;
A
#
# COMPACT_ATOMS: atom_id res chain seq x y z
N MET A 1 -43.73 -28.87 -53.27
CA MET A 1 -44.44 -27.65 -52.81
C MET A 1 -43.86 -27.25 -51.46
N PRO A 2 -43.28 -26.05 -51.33
CA PRO A 2 -42.44 -25.66 -50.20
C PRO A 2 -43.29 -25.06 -49.07
N SER A 3 -43.00 -25.38 -47.81
CA SER A 3 -43.57 -24.66 -46.66
C SER A 3 -42.63 -24.69 -45.46
N LYS A 4 -42.32 -23.47 -44.98
CA LYS A 4 -42.02 -23.05 -43.58
C LYS A 4 -40.75 -23.66 -42.96
N THR A 5 -39.81 -22.94 -42.37
CA THR A 5 -39.91 -21.76 -41.47
C THR A 5 -38.47 -21.27 -41.21
N PRO A 6 -38.20 -19.97 -41.02
CA PRO A 6 -36.89 -19.48 -40.61
C PRO A 6 -36.70 -19.62 -39.09
N ILE A 7 -35.65 -20.29 -38.64
CA ILE A 7 -35.24 -20.25 -37.23
C ILE A 7 -34.21 -19.12 -37.10
N ALA A 8 -34.73 -17.95 -36.72
CA ALA A 8 -33.95 -16.93 -36.04
C ALA A 8 -33.93 -17.26 -34.55
N LEU A 9 -32.75 -17.40 -33.95
CA LEU A 9 -32.58 -17.21 -32.52
C LEU A 9 -31.25 -16.48 -32.28
N LEU A 10 -31.31 -15.15 -32.40
CA LEU A 10 -30.45 -14.26 -31.62
C LEU A 10 -30.82 -14.46 -30.16
N LEU A 11 -29.85 -14.78 -29.29
CA LEU A 11 -29.76 -14.28 -27.91
C LEU A 11 -28.41 -14.73 -27.29
N ALA A 12 -27.30 -14.11 -27.73
CA ALA A 12 -26.09 -14.08 -26.92
C ALA A 12 -26.19 -12.85 -26.01
N ALA A 13 -26.76 -13.04 -24.82
CA ALA A 13 -26.77 -12.03 -23.77
C ALA A 13 -25.32 -11.82 -23.31
N THR A 14 -24.67 -10.79 -23.84
CA THR A 14 -23.44 -10.26 -23.27
C THR A 14 -23.79 -9.67 -21.91
N LEU A 15 -23.56 -10.43 -20.84
CA LEU A 15 -23.43 -9.90 -19.48
C LEU A 15 -22.14 -9.06 -19.42
N ALA A 16 -22.16 -7.89 -20.07
CA ALA A 16 -21.30 -6.80 -19.70
C ALA A 16 -21.87 -6.25 -18.38
N GLY A 17 -21.49 -6.89 -17.26
CA GLY A 17 -21.65 -6.27 -15.96
C GLY A 17 -20.98 -4.89 -15.99
N PRO A 18 -21.55 -3.86 -15.34
CA PRO A 18 -20.90 -2.57 -15.31
C PRO A 18 -19.56 -2.75 -14.62
N ALA A 19 -18.47 -2.58 -15.37
CA ALA A 19 -17.19 -2.25 -14.80
C ALA A 19 -17.37 -0.87 -14.16
N LEU A 20 -17.81 -0.86 -12.89
CA LEU A 20 -17.81 0.35 -12.09
C LEU A 20 -16.36 0.82 -12.07
N ALA A 21 -16.12 1.99 -12.68
CA ALA A 21 -14.91 2.75 -12.49
C ALA A 21 -14.79 3.07 -10.98
N GLN A 22 -14.21 2.17 -10.20
CA GLN A 22 -13.85 2.41 -8.81
C GLN A 22 -12.53 3.18 -8.80
N SER A 23 -12.56 4.46 -9.17
CA SER A 23 -11.35 5.28 -9.29
C SER A 23 -10.78 5.79 -7.95
N ASP A 24 -11.50 5.59 -6.85
CA ASP A 24 -11.28 6.37 -5.61
C ASP A 24 -10.89 5.52 -4.37
N CYS A 25 -10.86 4.18 -4.47
CA CYS A 25 -10.46 3.30 -3.37
C CYS A 25 -9.60 2.12 -3.86
N LEU A 26 -8.73 1.61 -2.99
CA LEU A 26 -7.95 0.38 -3.22
C LEU A 26 -8.72 -0.83 -2.70
N THR A 27 -8.71 -1.93 -3.44
CA THR A 27 -9.08 -3.23 -2.88
C THR A 27 -8.15 -3.60 -1.73
N GLU A 28 -8.58 -4.53 -0.87
CA GLU A 28 -7.74 -4.98 0.23
C GLU A 28 -6.42 -5.60 -0.25
N ALA A 29 -6.45 -6.36 -1.35
CA ALA A 29 -5.26 -6.95 -1.95
C ALA A 29 -4.29 -5.90 -2.51
N GLU A 30 -4.81 -4.85 -3.15
CA GLU A 30 -4.00 -3.72 -3.64
C GLU A 30 -3.40 -2.95 -2.47
N GLY A 31 -4.20 -2.65 -1.43
CA GLY A 31 -3.72 -1.98 -0.22
C GLY A 31 -2.59 -2.77 0.44
N ARG A 32 -2.73 -4.09 0.59
CA ARG A 32 -1.69 -4.95 1.17
C ARG A 32 -0.42 -4.95 0.32
N SER A 33 -0.57 -4.99 -1.01
CA SER A 33 0.57 -4.97 -1.94
C SER A 33 1.34 -3.64 -1.88
N VAL A 34 0.62 -2.52 -1.84
CA VAL A 34 1.22 -1.18 -1.71
C VAL A 34 1.92 -1.03 -0.37
N VAL A 35 1.28 -1.45 0.73
CA VAL A 35 1.91 -1.41 2.06
C VAL A 35 3.15 -2.30 2.12
N ALA A 36 3.07 -3.54 1.61
CA ALA A 36 4.22 -4.44 1.58
C ALA A 36 5.39 -3.86 0.78
N TYR A 37 5.11 -3.19 -0.35
CA TYR A 37 6.12 -2.49 -1.13
C TYR A 37 6.74 -1.31 -0.37
N ALA A 38 5.92 -0.49 0.28
CA ALA A 38 6.35 0.77 0.90
C ALA A 38 7.06 0.58 2.25
N LEU A 39 6.70 -0.49 2.98
CA LEU A 39 7.12 -0.69 4.37
C LEU A 39 8.64 -0.77 4.57
N PRO A 40 9.45 -1.44 3.72
CA PRO A 40 10.91 -1.43 3.84
C PRO A 40 11.51 -0.02 3.83
N ALA A 41 11.13 0.80 2.84
CA ALA A 41 11.59 2.18 2.72
C ALA A 41 11.09 3.04 3.89
N ALA A 42 9.87 2.82 4.36
CA ALA A 42 9.34 3.51 5.54
C ALA A 42 10.12 3.17 6.81
N ILE A 43 10.54 1.92 7.01
CA ILE A 43 11.38 1.51 8.15
C ILE A 43 12.74 2.21 8.09
N GLU A 44 13.38 2.24 6.93
CA GLU A 44 14.68 2.90 6.74
C GLU A 44 14.59 4.41 6.98
N ALA A 45 13.58 5.07 6.41
CA ALA A 45 13.34 6.49 6.61
C ALA A 45 13.04 6.83 8.08
N THR A 46 12.23 5.99 8.74
CA THR A 46 11.92 6.15 10.16
C THR A 46 13.17 5.96 11.03
N ALA A 47 13.99 4.96 10.72
CA ALA A 47 15.26 4.74 11.42
C ALA A 47 16.19 5.95 11.25
N ALA A 48 16.34 6.47 10.04
CA ALA A 48 17.14 7.66 9.76
C ALA A 48 16.63 8.89 10.52
N ARG A 49 15.30 9.13 10.50
CA ARG A 49 14.64 10.23 11.22
C ARG A 49 14.82 10.14 12.74
N CYS A 50 14.74 8.93 13.29
CA CYS A 50 14.77 8.70 14.73
C CYS A 50 16.16 8.48 15.31
N ARG A 51 17.16 8.18 14.49
CA ARG A 51 18.55 7.94 14.91
C ARG A 51 19.10 8.98 15.90
N PRO A 52 18.97 10.31 15.69
CA PRO A 52 19.51 11.29 16.64
C PRO A 52 18.74 11.37 17.96
N ALA A 53 17.50 10.87 18.01
CA ALA A 53 16.62 10.92 19.19
C ALA A 53 16.60 9.61 19.99
N LEU A 54 17.31 8.58 19.54
CA LEU A 54 17.30 7.23 20.12
C LEU A 54 18.68 6.83 20.66
N PRO A 55 18.75 6.09 21.78
CA PRO A 55 20.01 5.50 22.22
C PRO A 55 20.50 4.47 21.20
N ALA A 56 21.81 4.19 21.19
CA ALA A 56 22.40 3.15 20.34
C ALA A 56 21.78 1.75 20.58
N SER A 57 21.23 1.53 21.78
CA SER A 57 20.53 0.31 22.16
C SER A 57 19.05 0.26 21.76
N ALA A 58 18.50 1.28 21.10
CA ALA A 58 17.14 1.19 20.58
C ALA A 58 17.06 0.14 19.48
N TRP A 59 15.99 -0.65 19.46
CA TRP A 59 15.80 -1.71 18.47
C TRP A 59 15.90 -1.18 17.04
N LEU A 60 15.30 -0.02 16.75
CA LEU A 60 15.31 0.56 15.41
C LEU A 60 16.73 0.89 14.93
N ASN A 61 17.62 1.32 15.82
CA ASN A 61 19.02 1.62 15.51
C ASN A 61 19.84 0.34 15.24
N ARG A 62 19.53 -0.78 15.89
CA ARG A 62 20.28 -2.04 15.72
C ARG A 62 19.71 -2.97 14.64
N GLY A 63 18.38 -3.04 14.54
CA GLY A 63 17.65 -4.06 13.78
C GLY A 63 16.83 -3.51 12.61
N GLY A 64 16.62 -2.19 12.53
CA GLY A 64 15.79 -1.57 11.49
C GLY A 64 16.26 -1.90 10.07
N ALA A 65 17.56 -1.77 9.80
CA ALA A 65 18.13 -2.07 8.49
C ALA A 65 17.97 -3.56 8.10
N SER A 66 18.20 -4.48 9.04
CA SER A 66 18.02 -5.91 8.79
C SER A 66 16.55 -6.28 8.56
N LEU A 67 15.62 -5.64 9.28
CA LEU A 67 14.18 -5.82 9.07
C LEU A 67 13.75 -5.33 7.68
N ALA A 68 14.17 -4.11 7.29
CA ALA A 68 13.86 -3.56 5.98
C ALA A 68 14.42 -4.44 4.85
N ALA A 69 15.67 -4.89 4.96
CA ALA A 69 16.27 -5.81 3.99
C ALA A 69 15.51 -7.14 3.88
N ARG A 70 15.06 -7.70 5.01
CA ARG A 70 14.22 -8.91 5.02
C ARG A 70 12.89 -8.66 4.31
N TYR A 71 12.20 -7.58 4.67
CA TYR A 71 10.91 -7.23 4.07
C TYR A 71 11.03 -6.92 2.57
N ARG A 72 12.11 -6.30 2.12
CA ARG A 72 12.35 -6.08 0.68
C ARG A 72 12.52 -7.40 -0.08
N ARG A 73 13.21 -8.37 0.51
CA ARG A 73 13.39 -9.70 -0.08
C ARG A 73 12.10 -10.53 -0.07
N ASP A 74 11.33 -10.47 1.01
CA ASP A 74 10.16 -11.31 1.22
C ASP A 74 8.85 -10.66 0.71
N GLY A 75 8.86 -9.34 0.48
CA GLY A 75 7.74 -8.51 0.05
C GLY A 75 7.89 -8.08 -1.40
N GLY A 76 7.50 -8.95 -2.33
CA GLY A 76 7.51 -8.71 -3.78
C GLY A 76 6.49 -7.65 -4.21
N GLY A 77 6.71 -6.40 -3.83
CA GLY A 77 5.91 -5.26 -4.26
C GLY A 77 6.37 -4.72 -5.62
N ASN A 78 5.42 -4.20 -6.41
CA ASN A 78 5.69 -3.60 -7.71
C ASN A 78 5.65 -2.06 -7.58
N ALA A 79 6.79 -1.40 -7.79
CA ALA A 79 6.91 0.06 -7.76
C ALA A 79 5.91 0.76 -8.67
N ALA A 80 5.72 0.23 -9.88
CA ALA A 80 4.79 0.77 -10.87
C ALA A 80 3.32 0.63 -10.42
N ALA A 81 2.99 -0.43 -9.68
CA ALA A 81 1.65 -0.60 -9.11
C ALA A 81 1.38 0.35 -7.93
N ALA A 82 2.43 0.74 -7.20
CA ALA A 82 2.30 1.66 -6.08
C ALA A 82 2.33 3.14 -6.51
N LEU A 83 2.94 3.44 -7.65
CA LEU A 83 3.12 4.80 -8.16
C LEU A 83 1.81 5.61 -8.20
N PRO A 84 0.69 5.13 -8.78
CA PRO A 84 -0.55 5.92 -8.85
C PRO A 84 -1.11 6.30 -7.47
N VAL A 85 -0.89 5.43 -6.47
CA VAL A 85 -1.26 5.74 -5.09
C VAL A 85 -0.39 6.87 -4.58
N PHE A 86 0.93 6.75 -4.72
CA PHE A 86 1.87 7.78 -4.26
C PHE A 86 1.68 9.13 -4.94
N GLU A 87 1.36 9.17 -6.22
CA GLU A 87 1.05 10.41 -6.94
C GLU A 87 -0.19 11.10 -6.35
N LYS A 88 -1.25 10.33 -6.07
CA LYS A 88 -2.45 10.83 -5.38
C LYS A 88 -2.11 11.38 -3.98
N LEU A 89 -1.24 10.71 -3.23
CA LEU A 89 -0.87 11.13 -1.87
C LEU A 89 0.11 12.31 -1.83
N SER A 90 1.02 12.38 -2.80
CA SER A 90 2.04 13.41 -2.88
C SER A 90 1.55 14.67 -3.60
N GLY A 91 0.53 14.54 -4.45
CA GLY A 91 0.13 15.57 -5.41
C GLY A 91 1.20 15.82 -6.48
N GLN A 92 2.11 14.87 -6.68
CA GLN A 92 3.17 14.93 -7.68
C GLN A 92 2.88 13.90 -8.78
N GLN A 93 2.98 14.31 -10.04
CA GLN A 93 2.88 13.39 -11.17
C GLN A 93 4.28 12.99 -11.63
N VAL A 94 4.43 11.72 -11.94
CA VAL A 94 5.65 11.12 -12.47
C VAL A 94 5.41 10.81 -13.94
N PRO A 95 6.30 11.22 -14.85
CA PRO A 95 6.14 10.94 -16.27
C PRO A 95 6.03 9.43 -16.59
N ASP A 96 5.08 9.05 -17.44
CA ASP A 96 4.82 7.65 -17.81
C ASP A 96 5.98 6.96 -18.57
N MET A 97 6.95 7.74 -19.07
CA MET A 97 8.05 7.25 -19.92
C MET A 97 9.36 6.95 -19.16
N LEU A 98 9.30 6.82 -17.82
CA LEU A 98 10.49 6.53 -17.02
C LEU A 98 10.82 5.04 -17.00
N ASP A 99 12.10 4.72 -16.91
CA ASP A 99 12.52 3.35 -16.70
C ASP A 99 12.10 2.85 -15.29
N PRO A 100 11.90 1.53 -15.11
CA PRO A 100 11.43 0.97 -13.83
C PRO A 100 12.31 1.28 -12.62
N SER A 101 13.61 1.45 -12.82
CA SER A 101 14.55 1.75 -11.72
C SER A 101 14.41 3.20 -11.26
N THR A 102 14.19 4.13 -12.20
CA THR A 102 13.89 5.52 -11.89
C THR A 102 12.55 5.65 -11.15
N VAL A 103 11.50 4.92 -11.58
CA VAL A 103 10.21 4.90 -10.87
C VAL A 103 10.39 4.42 -9.43
N THR A 104 11.14 3.34 -9.24
CA THR A 104 11.45 2.79 -7.90
C THR A 104 12.12 3.85 -7.02
N ASN A 105 13.17 4.52 -7.52
CA ASN A 105 13.89 5.55 -6.77
C ASN A 105 13.00 6.74 -6.41
N ILE A 106 12.13 7.17 -7.32
CA ILE A 106 11.19 8.27 -7.07
C ILE A 106 10.22 7.88 -5.95
N VAL A 107 9.62 6.70 -6.03
CA VAL A 107 8.68 6.24 -5.01
C VAL A 107 9.35 6.11 -3.64
N GLU A 108 10.55 5.52 -3.57
CA GLU A 108 11.32 5.43 -2.32
C GLU A 108 11.65 6.82 -1.73
N LYS A 109 11.99 7.79 -2.58
CA LYS A 109 12.23 9.17 -2.15
C LYS A 109 10.97 9.82 -1.59
N LEU A 110 9.82 9.67 -2.26
CA LEU A 110 8.54 10.19 -1.80
C LEU A 110 8.15 9.60 -0.44
N ILE A 111 8.36 8.30 -0.23
CA ILE A 111 8.15 7.65 1.07
C ILE A 111 9.05 8.28 2.13
N SER A 112 10.34 8.44 1.83
CA SER A 112 11.31 9.01 2.77
C SER A 112 10.94 10.43 3.20
N ASP A 113 10.53 11.28 2.26
CA ASP A 113 10.12 12.66 2.54
C ASP A 113 8.83 12.74 3.37
N ARG A 114 7.85 11.90 3.03
CA ARG A 114 6.60 11.80 3.80
C ARG A 114 6.86 11.31 5.22
N ILE A 115 7.67 10.28 5.41
CA ILE A 115 8.01 9.77 6.75
C ILE A 115 8.84 10.80 7.54
N GLY A 116 9.78 11.47 6.89
CA GLY A 116 10.61 12.50 7.52
C GLY A 116 9.79 13.67 8.10
N THR A 117 8.64 13.95 7.52
CA THR A 117 7.70 14.98 8.00
C THR A 117 6.60 14.42 8.92
N ALA A 118 6.17 13.17 8.73
CA ALA A 118 5.10 12.55 9.51
C ALA A 118 5.54 12.05 10.90
N VAL A 119 6.81 11.61 11.05
CA VAL A 119 7.32 11.09 12.32
C VAL A 119 7.94 12.22 13.15
N ALA A 120 7.26 12.60 14.22
CA ALA A 120 7.80 13.54 15.20
C ALA A 120 8.87 12.86 16.05
N THR A 121 9.97 13.56 16.33
CA THR A 121 11.11 13.02 17.09
C THR A 121 10.73 12.55 18.49
N ARG A 122 9.74 13.20 19.13
CA ARG A 122 9.19 12.79 20.42
C ARG A 122 8.57 11.39 20.43
N ASP A 123 8.13 10.89 19.28
CA ASP A 123 7.43 9.60 19.14
C ASP A 123 8.42 8.45 18.84
N CYS A 124 9.69 8.75 18.58
CA CYS A 124 10.68 7.77 18.14
C CYS A 124 10.87 6.59 19.10
N ALA A 125 10.78 6.81 20.41
CA ALA A 125 10.86 5.72 21.39
C ALA A 125 9.66 4.75 21.26
N ALA A 126 8.45 5.28 21.05
CA ALA A 126 7.27 4.46 20.83
C ALA A 126 7.35 3.70 19.50
N VAL A 127 7.78 4.39 18.44
CA VAL A 127 7.97 3.80 17.11
C VAL A 127 9.02 2.68 17.14
N SER A 128 10.14 2.86 17.84
CA SER A 128 11.15 1.80 17.97
C SER A 128 10.61 0.56 18.67
N ARG A 129 9.73 0.70 19.67
CA ARG A 129 9.10 -0.44 20.35
C ARG A 129 8.10 -1.16 19.46
N ILE A 130 7.30 -0.40 18.69
CA ILE A 130 6.37 -0.99 17.72
C ILE A 130 7.16 -1.77 16.66
N ALA A 131 8.24 -1.18 16.13
CA ALA A 131 9.10 -1.82 15.15
C ALA A 131 9.70 -3.15 15.67
N GLU A 132 10.10 -3.17 16.96
CA GLU A 132 10.56 -4.38 17.64
C GLU A 132 9.47 -5.45 17.72
N GLN A 133 8.23 -5.07 18.07
CA GLN A 133 7.09 -5.98 18.17
C GLN A 133 6.69 -6.58 16.82
N ILE A 134 6.75 -5.80 15.74
CA ILE A 134 6.43 -6.31 14.40
C ILE A 134 7.59 -7.10 13.78
N SER A 135 8.80 -6.95 14.32
CA SER A 135 10.01 -7.55 13.77
C SER A 135 9.98 -9.07 13.59
N PRO A 136 9.25 -9.89 14.37
CA PRO A 136 9.14 -11.33 14.12
C PRO A 136 8.09 -11.67 13.04
N LEU A 137 7.20 -10.74 12.70
CA LEU A 137 6.10 -11.01 11.78
C LEU A 137 6.58 -11.02 10.32
N PRO A 138 6.01 -11.91 9.47
CA PRO A 138 6.13 -11.83 8.03
C PRO A 138 5.53 -10.52 7.50
N ILE A 139 6.09 -10.01 6.39
CA ILE A 139 5.63 -8.74 5.81
C ILE A 139 4.15 -8.77 5.42
N GLY A 140 3.64 -9.91 4.94
CA GLY A 140 2.23 -10.08 4.60
C GLY A 140 1.29 -9.87 5.79
N ASN A 141 1.69 -10.32 6.98
CA ASN A 141 0.90 -10.15 8.19
C ASN A 141 0.89 -8.69 8.65
N VAL A 142 2.04 -8.01 8.55
CA VAL A 142 2.13 -6.58 8.89
C VAL A 142 1.33 -5.73 7.89
N ALA A 143 1.42 -6.05 6.60
CA ALA A 143 0.64 -5.36 5.57
C ALA A 143 -0.87 -5.54 5.79
N ALA A 144 -1.32 -6.76 6.10
CA ALA A 144 -2.72 -7.02 6.44
C ALA A 144 -3.17 -6.26 7.69
N LEU A 145 -2.34 -6.22 8.74
CA LEU A 145 -2.63 -5.47 9.97
C LEU A 145 -2.80 -3.96 9.68
N LEU A 146 -1.87 -3.35 8.96
CA LEU A 146 -1.92 -1.92 8.63
C LEU A 146 -3.13 -1.57 7.76
N VAL A 147 -3.44 -2.40 6.77
CA VAL A 147 -4.63 -2.24 5.92
C VAL A 147 -5.92 -2.38 6.75
N GLY A 148 -5.97 -3.32 7.70
CA GLY A 148 -7.08 -3.45 8.64
C GLY A 148 -7.27 -2.22 9.52
N LEU A 149 -6.18 -1.62 10.02
CA LEU A 149 -6.24 -0.39 10.80
C LEU A 149 -6.80 0.79 10.00
N VAL A 150 -6.42 0.92 8.72
CA VAL A 150 -6.97 1.95 7.82
C VAL A 150 -8.47 1.73 7.56
N GLN A 151 -8.93 0.49 7.51
CA GLN A 151 -10.36 0.17 7.37
C GLN A 151 -11.17 0.53 8.62
N LEU A 152 -10.60 0.30 9.81
CA LEU A 152 -11.26 0.55 11.10
C LEU A 152 -11.30 2.04 11.45
N ASP A 153 -10.24 2.79 11.13
CA ASP A 153 -10.12 4.20 11.47
C ASP A 153 -10.20 5.09 10.23
N ARG A 154 -11.37 5.70 10.02
CA ARG A 154 -11.63 6.64 8.93
C ARG A 154 -10.70 7.86 8.96
N SER A 155 -10.21 8.26 10.13
CA SER A 155 -9.26 9.37 10.26
C SER A 155 -7.87 9.03 9.70
N LEU A 156 -7.46 7.76 9.80
CA LEU A 156 -6.24 7.26 9.16
C LEU A 156 -6.39 7.25 7.64
N ALA A 157 -7.54 6.83 7.12
CA ALA A 157 -7.82 6.90 5.69
C ALA A 157 -7.76 8.35 5.17
N SER A 158 -8.36 9.31 5.88
CA SER A 158 -8.32 10.72 5.51
C SER A 158 -6.91 11.33 5.57
N ARG A 159 -6.10 10.95 6.57
CA ARG A 159 -4.71 11.46 6.72
C ARG A 159 -3.75 10.86 5.70
N THR A 160 -3.94 9.59 5.37
CA THR A 160 -3.08 8.90 4.40
C THR A 160 -3.54 9.13 2.97
N GLY A 161 -4.76 9.62 2.72
CA GLY A 161 -5.36 9.70 1.39
C GLY A 161 -5.64 8.34 0.74
N ILE A 162 -5.42 7.25 1.49
CA ILE A 162 -5.69 5.88 1.07
C ILE A 162 -7.06 5.50 1.62
N SER A 163 -8.02 5.25 0.73
CA SER A 163 -9.28 4.61 1.11
C SER A 163 -9.24 3.15 0.66
N ILE A 164 -9.56 2.22 1.57
CA ILE A 164 -9.78 0.82 1.21
C ILE A 164 -11.26 0.66 0.89
N CYS A 165 -11.57 0.04 -0.24
CA CYS A 165 -12.95 -0.18 -0.66
C CYS A 165 -13.69 -0.98 0.42
N PRO A 166 -14.94 -0.62 0.77
CA PRO A 166 -15.72 -1.44 1.66
C PRO A 166 -15.82 -2.84 1.06
N THR A 167 -15.50 -3.86 1.86
CA THR A 167 -15.82 -5.23 1.48
C THR A 167 -17.32 -5.26 1.22
N SER A 168 -17.73 -5.70 0.03
CA SER A 168 -19.15 -5.79 -0.32
C SER A 168 -19.78 -6.83 0.59
N THR A 169 -20.22 -6.44 1.78
CA THR A 169 -21.12 -7.24 2.62
C THR A 169 -22.50 -7.12 2.01
N ALA A 170 -22.68 -7.74 0.85
CA ALA A 170 -23.99 -8.12 0.37
C ALA A 170 -24.57 -9.13 1.37
N GLY A 171 -25.36 -8.65 2.33
CA GLY A 171 -26.29 -9.50 3.09
C GLY A 171 -25.90 -9.93 4.51
N ALA A 172 -25.47 -9.00 5.37
CA ALA A 172 -25.73 -9.18 6.81
C ALA A 172 -27.10 -8.55 7.12
N ARG A 173 -28.16 -9.34 6.96
CA ARG A 173 -29.47 -9.09 7.57
C ARG A 173 -29.45 -9.52 9.03
#